data_AF-V4GZB5-F1
#
_entry.id   AF-V4GZB5-F1
#
_cell.length_a   1.000
_cell.length_b   1.000
_cell.length_c   1.000
_cell.angle_alpha   90.00
_cell.angle_beta   90.00
_cell.angle_gamma   90.00
#
_symmetry.space_group_name_H-M   'P 1'
#
loop_
_entity.id
_entity.type
_entity.pdbx_description
1 polymer ?
#
loop_
_entity_poly.entity_id
_entity_poly.type
_entity_poly.pdbx_seq_one_letter_code
_entity_poly.pdbx_strand_id
1 'polypeptide(L)'
;MLVKVISLGSEQDISPFFSFLDTTSEFRQLIQICDDAEVFTDLKDDLKKTTAINHRSNMLNTMLMRMGYQPILMPLDDEAQLKLGNVMVNAMLTATKEPDKSKAMTMLSTYLDTEAYLKDAGLLEKGVQAIESKTGISIRTLANMATATLGVKKNG
;
A
#
# COMPACT_ATOMS: atom_id res chain seq x y z
N MET A 1 6.49 -17.66 -16.18
CA MET A 1 5.24 -17.93 -16.93
C MET A 1 4.93 -16.65 -17.70
N LEU A 2 4.97 -16.66 -19.03
CA LEU A 2 4.58 -15.49 -19.83
C LEU A 2 3.06 -15.52 -19.99
N VAL A 3 2.35 -14.60 -19.34
CA VAL A 3 0.91 -14.40 -19.56
C VAL A 3 0.76 -13.59 -20.85
N LYS A 4 0.13 -14.16 -21.87
CA LYS A 4 -0.18 -13.47 -23.12
C LYS A 4 -1.68 -13.20 -23.14
N VAL A 5 -2.05 -11.93 -23.03
CA VAL A 5 -3.45 -11.46 -23.17
C VAL A 5 -3.65 -11.03 -24.62
N ILE A 6 -4.70 -11.53 -25.27
CA ILE A 6 -5.10 -11.13 -26.62
C ILE A 6 -6.54 -10.62 -26.53
N SER A 7 -6.74 -9.33 -26.76
CA SER A 7 -8.06 -8.71 -26.89
C SER A 7 -8.46 -8.62 -28.36
N LEU A 8 -9.75 -8.81 -28.65
CA LEU A 8 -10.33 -8.61 -29.97
C LEU A 8 -11.14 -7.31 -29.94
N GLY A 9 -10.70 -6.29 -30.68
CA GLY A 9 -11.34 -4.96 -30.71
C GLY A 9 -10.33 -3.86 -31.03
N SER A 10 -10.81 -2.66 -31.37
CA SER A 10 -9.94 -1.48 -31.47
C SER A 10 -9.53 -0.99 -30.08
N GLU A 11 -8.46 -0.20 -29.99
CA GLU A 11 -8.05 0.43 -28.72
C GLU A 11 -9.19 1.22 -28.08
N GLN A 12 -10.01 1.89 -28.88
CA GLN A 12 -11.17 2.65 -28.43
C GLN A 12 -12.30 1.77 -27.86
N ASP A 13 -12.42 0.53 -28.33
CA ASP A 13 -13.42 -0.42 -27.81
C ASP A 13 -12.99 -1.03 -26.46
N ILE A 14 -11.67 -1.09 -26.21
CA ILE A 14 -11.07 -1.78 -25.06
C ILE A 14 -10.74 -0.81 -23.93
N SER A 15 -10.20 0.37 -24.26
CA SER A 15 -9.74 1.38 -23.31
C SER A 15 -10.76 1.85 -22.26
N PRO A 16 -12.09 1.84 -22.50
CA PRO A 16 -13.06 2.16 -21.45
C PRO A 16 -13.14 1.10 -20.34
N PHE A 17 -12.72 -0.14 -20.63
CA PHE A 17 -12.85 -1.29 -19.73
C PHE A 17 -11.50 -1.84 -19.25
N PHE A 18 -10.42 -1.57 -19.99
CA PHE A 18 -9.06 -2.01 -19.69
C PHE A 18 -8.08 -0.84 -19.80
N SER A 19 -7.24 -0.66 -18.80
CA SER A 19 -6.06 0.19 -18.88
C SER A 19 -4.81 -0.66 -18.67
N PHE A 20 -3.80 -0.44 -19.52
CA PHE A 20 -2.49 -1.07 -19.32
C PHE A 20 -1.66 -0.17 -18.40
N LEU A 21 -1.33 -0.70 -17.24
CA LEU A 21 -0.36 -0.08 -16.36
C LEU A 21 1.05 -0.46 -16.84
N ASP A 22 1.65 0.37 -17.69
CA ASP A 22 3.04 0.20 -18.09
C ASP A 22 3.96 0.70 -16.97
N THR A 23 4.35 -0.23 -16.08
CA THR A 23 5.25 0.06 -14.96
C THR A 23 6.15 -1.13 -14.67
N THR A 24 7.43 -0.85 -14.43
CA THR A 24 8.38 -1.81 -13.86
C THR A 24 8.44 -1.74 -12.34
N SER A 25 7.80 -0.73 -11.73
CA SER A 25 7.76 -0.58 -10.28
C SER A 25 6.77 -1.59 -9.68
N GLU A 26 7.30 -2.54 -8.92
CA GLU A 26 6.48 -3.52 -8.22
C GLU A 26 5.61 -2.85 -7.15
N PHE A 27 6.15 -1.86 -6.42
CA PHE A 27 5.36 -1.12 -5.44
C PHE A 27 4.14 -0.47 -6.07
N ARG A 28 4.29 0.09 -7.29
CA ARG A 28 3.17 0.65 -8.05
C ARG A 28 2.08 -0.38 -8.35
N GLN A 29 2.46 -1.57 -8.76
CA GLN A 29 1.51 -2.65 -9.04
C GLN A 29 0.77 -3.06 -7.76
N LEU A 30 1.50 -3.18 -6.65
CA LEU A 30 0.96 -3.57 -5.35
C LEU A 30 -0.01 -2.53 -4.75
N ILE A 31 0.29 -1.23 -4.86
CA ILE A 31 -0.65 -0.19 -4.40
C ILE A 31 -1.92 -0.16 -5.24
N GLN A 32 -1.83 -0.41 -6.56
CA GLN A 32 -3.00 -0.47 -7.44
C GLN A 32 -3.94 -1.60 -7.02
N ILE A 33 -3.44 -2.83 -6.95
CA ILE A 33 -4.29 -4.00 -6.63
C ILE A 33 -4.87 -3.93 -5.21
N CYS A 34 -4.15 -3.34 -4.25
CA CYS A 34 -4.67 -3.15 -2.90
C CYS A 34 -5.72 -2.03 -2.83
N ASP A 35 -5.58 -0.98 -3.62
CA ASP A 35 -6.58 0.09 -3.75
C ASP A 35 -7.87 -0.45 -4.39
N ASP A 36 -7.75 -1.21 -5.48
CA ASP A 36 -8.89 -1.84 -6.16
C ASP A 36 -9.64 -2.82 -5.22
N ALA A 37 -8.90 -3.59 -4.41
CA ALA A 37 -9.47 -4.53 -3.45
C ALA A 37 -10.26 -3.86 -2.30
N GLU A 38 -10.18 -2.54 -2.12
CA GLU A 38 -11.03 -1.83 -1.16
C GLU A 38 -12.45 -1.60 -1.70
N VAL A 39 -12.59 -1.55 -3.03
CA VAL A 39 -13.87 -1.31 -3.73
C VAL A 39 -14.52 -2.63 -4.13
N PHE A 40 -13.74 -3.60 -4.60
CA PHE A 40 -14.23 -4.86 -5.15
C PHE A 40 -14.04 -6.03 -4.17
N THR A 41 -15.12 -6.46 -3.52
CA THR A 41 -15.09 -7.53 -2.50
C THR A 41 -14.54 -8.85 -3.06
N ASP A 42 -14.90 -9.23 -4.28
CA ASP A 42 -14.43 -10.47 -4.89
C ASP A 42 -12.91 -10.43 -5.10
N LEU A 43 -12.39 -9.29 -5.58
CA LEU A 43 -10.95 -9.05 -5.71
C LEU A 43 -10.26 -9.08 -4.35
N LYS A 44 -10.90 -8.54 -3.30
CA LYS A 44 -10.35 -8.59 -1.94
C LYS A 44 -10.16 -10.02 -1.46
N ASP A 45 -11.16 -10.87 -1.64
CA ASP A 45 -11.11 -12.26 -1.19
C ASP A 45 -10.04 -13.07 -1.96
N ASP A 46 -9.85 -12.77 -3.24
CA ASP A 46 -8.77 -13.37 -4.02
C ASP A 46 -7.40 -12.81 -3.62
N LEU A 47 -7.29 -11.50 -3.41
CA LEU A 47 -6.04 -10.85 -3.00
C LEU A 47 -5.54 -11.39 -1.65
N LYS A 48 -6.44 -11.67 -0.70
CA LYS A 48 -6.13 -12.27 0.61
C LYS A 48 -5.58 -13.69 0.53
N LYS A 49 -5.75 -14.39 -0.60
CA LYS A 49 -5.14 -15.72 -0.84
C LYS A 49 -3.70 -15.59 -1.37
N THR A 50 -3.24 -14.37 -1.68
CA THR A 50 -1.91 -14.07 -2.20
C THR A 50 -1.04 -13.39 -1.15
N THR A 51 0.25 -13.20 -1.46
CA THR A 51 1.17 -12.44 -0.60
C THR A 51 1.17 -10.94 -0.87
N ALA A 52 0.34 -10.43 -1.79
CA ALA A 52 0.40 -9.04 -2.25
C ALA A 52 0.22 -8.01 -1.14
N ILE A 53 -0.74 -8.22 -0.23
CA ILE A 53 -1.01 -7.32 0.91
C ILE A 53 0.23 -7.24 1.81
N ASN A 54 0.74 -8.42 2.22
CA ASN A 54 1.96 -8.50 3.03
C ASN A 54 3.17 -7.90 2.31
N HIS A 55 3.32 -8.11 1.00
CA HIS A 55 4.43 -7.57 0.25
C HIS A 55 4.41 -6.04 0.25
N ARG A 56 3.27 -5.43 -0.09
CA ARG A 56 3.09 -3.97 -0.04
C ARG A 56 3.36 -3.43 1.37
N SER A 57 2.83 -4.09 2.40
CA SER A 57 3.02 -3.70 3.79
C SER A 57 4.49 -3.78 4.21
N ASN A 58 5.26 -4.76 3.74
CA ASN A 58 6.69 -4.87 3.98
C ASN A 58 7.46 -3.70 3.35
N MET A 59 7.10 -3.30 2.13
CA MET A 59 7.73 -2.14 1.47
C MET A 59 7.44 -0.83 2.22
N LEU A 60 6.19 -0.62 2.63
CA LEU A 60 5.80 0.52 3.48
C LEU A 60 6.55 0.52 4.82
N ASN A 61 6.61 -0.63 5.49
CA ASN A 61 7.35 -0.79 6.74
C ASN A 61 8.85 -0.55 6.57
N THR A 62 9.43 -0.92 5.43
CA THR A 62 10.85 -0.64 5.15
C THR A 62 11.12 0.86 5.09
N MET A 63 10.24 1.64 4.43
CA MET A 63 10.34 3.10 4.43
C MET A 63 10.20 3.67 5.85
N LEU A 64 9.20 3.20 6.62
CA LEU A 64 8.98 3.60 8.00
C LEU A 64 10.24 3.35 8.86
N MET A 65 10.80 2.15 8.81
CA MET A 65 11.98 1.76 9.58
C MET A 65 13.21 2.60 9.23
N ARG A 66 13.44 2.86 7.94
CA ARG A 66 14.55 3.70 7.48
C ARG A 66 14.42 5.15 7.94
N MET A 67 13.20 5.61 8.22
CA MET A 67 12.90 6.92 8.79
C MET A 67 12.77 6.91 10.32
N GLY A 68 13.11 5.81 10.99
CA GLY A 68 13.12 5.70 12.45
C GLY A 68 11.76 5.35 13.09
N TYR A 69 10.74 5.04 12.29
CA TYR A 69 9.45 4.55 12.78
C TYR A 69 9.47 3.04 13.02
N GLN A 70 8.54 2.56 13.84
CA GLN A 70 8.32 1.12 14.02
C GLN A 70 7.53 0.54 12.83
N PRO A 71 7.75 -0.74 12.48
CA PRO A 71 7.06 -1.41 11.37
C PRO A 71 5.63 -1.78 11.75
N ILE A 72 4.69 -0.84 11.68
CA ILE A 72 3.33 -1.00 12.21
C ILE A 72 2.38 -1.88 11.40
N LEU A 73 2.64 -2.13 10.11
CA LEU A 73 1.71 -2.89 9.28
C LEU A 73 1.91 -4.41 9.42
N MET A 74 3.15 -4.89 9.34
CA MET A 74 3.51 -6.31 9.43
C MET A 74 2.85 -7.13 10.56
N PRO A 75 2.70 -6.64 11.79
CA PRO A 75 2.13 -7.47 12.86
C PRO A 75 0.60 -7.57 12.81
N LEU A 76 -0.05 -6.84 11.89
CA LEU A 76 -1.49 -6.85 11.70
C LEU A 76 -1.91 -8.02 10.80
N ASP A 77 -3.17 -8.46 10.93
CA ASP A 77 -3.78 -9.39 9.97
C ASP A 77 -3.98 -8.74 8.59
N ASP A 78 -4.24 -9.56 7.57
CA ASP A 78 -4.35 -9.07 6.18
C ASP A 78 -5.46 -8.02 5.99
N GLU A 79 -6.56 -8.10 6.74
CA GLU A 79 -7.66 -7.14 6.62
C GLU A 79 -7.25 -5.77 7.18
N ALA A 80 -6.60 -5.76 8.35
CA ALA A 80 -6.08 -4.56 8.98
C ALA A 80 -4.91 -3.98 8.19
N GLN A 81 -4.01 -4.82 7.66
CA GLN A 81 -2.95 -4.41 6.75
C GLN A 81 -3.52 -3.75 5.49
N LEU A 82 -4.52 -4.35 4.83
CA LEU A 82 -5.13 -3.79 3.64
C LEU A 82 -5.70 -2.39 3.92
N LYS A 83 -6.54 -2.27 4.96
CA LYS A 83 -7.19 -1.01 5.35
C LYS A 83 -6.22 0.08 5.77
N LEU A 84 -5.31 -0.20 6.71
CA LEU A 84 -4.38 0.82 7.20
C LEU A 84 -3.30 1.15 6.16
N GLY A 85 -2.87 0.16 5.37
CA GLY A 85 -1.99 0.39 4.23
C GLY A 85 -2.63 1.31 3.19
N ASN A 86 -3.92 1.13 2.87
CA ASN A 86 -4.64 2.02 1.96
C ASN A 86 -4.84 3.42 2.54
N VAL A 87 -5.15 3.55 3.84
CA VAL A 87 -5.20 4.86 4.52
C VAL A 87 -3.87 5.61 4.35
N MET A 88 -2.75 4.93 4.60
CA MET A 88 -1.42 5.50 4.46
C MET A 88 -1.14 5.92 3.02
N VAL A 89 -1.36 5.01 2.06
CA VAL A 89 -1.13 5.27 0.63
C VAL A 89 -2.00 6.41 0.13
N ASN A 90 -3.30 6.43 0.43
CA ASN A 90 -4.22 7.47 -0.03
C ASN A 90 -3.84 8.86 0.51
N ALA A 91 -3.36 8.94 1.75
CA ALA A 91 -2.85 10.19 2.30
C ALA A 91 -1.57 10.65 1.59
N MET A 92 -0.66 9.72 1.27
CA MET A 92 0.54 10.02 0.48
C MET A 92 0.20 10.49 -0.94
N LEU A 93 -0.74 9.81 -1.62
CA LEU A 93 -1.22 10.21 -2.94
C LEU A 93 -1.82 11.61 -2.90
N THR A 94 -2.69 11.90 -1.93
CA THR A 94 -3.29 13.24 -1.75
C THR A 94 -2.22 14.31 -1.52
N ALA A 95 -1.17 13.99 -0.77
CA ALA A 95 -0.07 14.92 -0.49
C ALA A 95 0.78 15.27 -1.71
N THR A 96 0.76 14.47 -2.79
CA THR A 96 1.41 14.81 -4.07
C THR A 96 0.78 16.01 -4.76
N LYS A 97 -0.49 16.33 -4.45
CA LYS A 97 -1.32 17.33 -5.14
C LYS A 97 -1.53 17.07 -6.63
N GLU A 98 -1.22 15.87 -7.11
CA GLU A 98 -1.52 15.46 -8.48
C GLU A 98 -2.98 14.96 -8.57
N PRO A 99 -3.85 15.62 -9.36
CA PRO A 99 -5.26 15.24 -9.47
C PRO A 99 -5.48 13.89 -10.17
N ASP A 100 -4.58 13.48 -11.05
CA ASP A 100 -4.62 12.16 -11.68
C ASP A 100 -4.07 11.10 -10.72
N LYS A 101 -4.95 10.26 -10.16
CA LYS A 101 -4.56 9.20 -9.21
C LYS A 101 -3.49 8.26 -9.78
N SER A 102 -3.53 7.95 -11.08
CA SER A 102 -2.55 7.09 -11.72
C SER A 102 -1.17 7.76 -11.75
N LYS A 103 -1.11 9.05 -12.09
CA LYS A 103 0.15 9.81 -12.03
C LYS A 103 0.65 9.98 -10.60
N ALA A 104 -0.24 10.27 -9.65
CA ALA A 104 0.10 10.35 -8.23
C ALA A 104 0.71 9.03 -7.72
N MET A 105 0.16 7.89 -8.14
CA MET A 105 0.72 6.58 -7.83
C MET A 105 2.10 6.37 -8.46
N THR A 106 2.35 6.86 -9.69
CA THR A 106 3.71 6.86 -10.30
C THR A 106 4.69 7.69 -9.47
N MET A 107 4.27 8.87 -9.01
CA MET A 107 5.10 9.74 -8.18
C MET A 107 5.44 9.06 -6.85
N LEU A 108 4.45 8.46 -6.18
CA LEU A 108 4.64 7.75 -4.93
C LEU A 108 5.53 6.52 -5.09
N SER A 109 5.40 5.78 -6.20
CA SER A 109 6.27 4.63 -6.44
C SER A 109 7.71 5.04 -6.75
N THR A 110 7.90 6.09 -7.55
CA THR A 110 9.22 6.68 -7.79
C THR A 110 9.86 7.17 -6.49
N TYR A 111 9.07 7.76 -5.60
CA TYR A 111 9.51 8.21 -4.27
C TYR A 111 10.05 7.06 -3.41
N LEU A 112 9.45 5.86 -3.50
CA LEU A 112 9.98 4.65 -2.86
C LEU A 112 11.23 4.12 -3.60
N ASP A 113 11.12 3.93 -4.91
CA ASP A 113 12.15 3.27 -5.74
C ASP A 113 13.47 4.04 -5.77
N THR A 114 13.40 5.37 -5.66
CA THR A 114 14.58 6.27 -5.58
C THR A 114 15.01 6.59 -4.15
N GLU A 115 14.32 6.05 -3.15
CA GLU A 115 14.51 6.35 -1.74
C GLU A 115 14.45 7.85 -1.39
N ALA A 116 13.67 8.63 -2.15
CA ALA A 116 13.59 10.08 -1.98
C ALA A 116 13.09 10.49 -0.58
N TYR A 117 12.35 9.60 0.08
CA TYR A 117 11.90 9.74 1.47
C TYR A 117 13.02 9.99 2.49
N LEU A 118 14.25 9.58 2.19
CA LEU A 118 15.40 9.83 3.05
C LEU A 118 15.85 11.29 3.06
N LYS A 119 15.47 12.07 2.03
CA LYS A 119 15.80 13.49 1.90
C LYS A 119 14.62 14.40 2.21
N ASP A 120 13.43 13.98 1.79
CA ASP A 120 12.16 14.67 2.07
C ASP A 120 11.14 13.63 2.49
N ALA A 121 10.84 13.57 3.78
CA ALA A 121 9.92 12.60 4.35
C ALA A 121 8.43 13.01 4.20
N GLY A 122 8.14 14.14 3.56
CA GLY A 122 6.83 14.79 3.63
C GLY A 122 5.65 13.91 3.22
N LEU A 123 5.81 13.06 2.19
CA LEU A 123 4.78 12.10 1.83
C LEU A 123 4.61 11.06 2.95
N LEU A 124 5.71 10.44 3.40
CA LEU A 124 5.68 9.40 4.43
C LEU A 124 5.05 9.90 5.73
N GLU A 125 5.39 11.10 6.17
CA GLU A 125 4.82 11.75 7.35
C GLU A 125 3.30 11.92 7.23
N LYS A 126 2.79 12.27 6.05
CA LYS A 126 1.35 12.36 5.80
C LYS A 126 0.67 11.00 5.90
N GLY A 127 1.34 9.95 5.41
CA GLY A 127 0.89 8.56 5.59
C GLY A 127 0.77 8.18 7.07
N VAL A 128 1.78 8.48 7.88
CA VAL A 128 1.79 8.22 9.33
C VAL A 128 0.67 8.99 10.03
N GLN A 129 0.56 10.29 9.78
CA GLN A 129 -0.48 11.16 10.36
C GLN A 129 -1.89 10.65 10.07
N ALA A 130 -2.12 10.11 8.87
CA ALA A 130 -3.42 9.56 8.49
C ALA A 130 -3.79 8.30 9.27
N ILE A 131 -2.83 7.39 9.52
CA ILE A 131 -3.05 6.23 10.38
C ILE A 131 -3.38 6.66 11.81
N GLU A 132 -2.62 7.61 12.36
CA GLU A 132 -2.87 8.12 13.71
C GLU A 132 -4.26 8.76 13.82
N SER A 133 -4.63 9.55 12.81
CA SER A 133 -5.95 10.18 12.75
C SER A 133 -7.09 9.17 12.61
N LYS A 134 -6.89 8.10 11.82
CA LYS A 134 -7.90 7.05 11.59
C LYS A 134 -8.12 6.17 12.82
N THR A 135 -7.05 5.89 13.56
CA THR A 135 -7.08 4.99 14.72
C THR A 135 -7.31 5.73 16.04
N GLY A 136 -7.00 7.03 16.11
CA GLY A 136 -6.97 7.80 17.35
C GLY A 136 -5.78 7.45 18.25
N ILE A 137 -4.79 6.70 17.73
CA ILE A 137 -3.68 6.15 18.51
C ILE A 137 -2.36 6.53 17.80
N SER A 138 -1.36 6.95 18.58
CA SER A 138 -0.04 7.23 18.00
C SER A 138 0.60 5.97 17.39
N ILE A 139 1.39 6.14 16.33
CA ILE A 139 2.06 5.03 15.64
C ILE A 139 2.97 4.23 16.58
N ARG A 140 3.57 4.91 17.58
CA ARG A 140 4.37 4.28 18.64
C ARG A 140 3.52 3.36 19.52
N THR A 141 2.34 3.80 19.92
CA THR A 141 1.42 2.99 20.74
C THR A 141 0.87 1.82 19.91
N LEU A 142 0.51 2.05 18.64
CA LEU A 142 0.08 0.98 17.73
C LEU A 142 1.14 -0.10 17.60
N ALA A 143 2.41 0.27 17.40
CA ALA A 143 3.52 -0.68 17.33
C ALA A 143 3.63 -1.54 18.60
N ASN A 144 3.57 -0.90 19.78
CA ASN A 144 3.64 -1.61 21.05
C ASN A 144 2.46 -2.58 21.24
N MET A 145 1.23 -2.17 20.89
CA MET A 145 0.05 -3.03 20.96
C MET A 145 0.17 -4.22 20.01
N ALA A 146 0.61 -3.98 18.77
CA ALA A 146 0.77 -5.02 17.77
C ALA A 146 1.81 -6.07 18.19
N THR A 147 2.90 -5.64 18.87
CA THR A 147 3.88 -6.56 19.46
C THR A 147 3.40 -7.24 20.74
N ALA A 148 2.54 -6.61 21.53
CA ALA A 148 2.01 -7.19 22.77
C ALA A 148 1.07 -8.37 22.49
N THR A 149 0.31 -8.34 21.39
CA THR A 149 -0.52 -9.48 20.94
C THR A 149 0.32 -10.70 20.55
N LEU A 150 1.57 -10.48 20.09
CA LEU A 150 2.55 -11.55 19.82
C LEU A 150 3.20 -12.11 21.11
N GLY A 151 3.05 -11.42 22.25
CA GLY A 151 3.60 -11.82 23.55
C GLY A 151 2.64 -12.61 24.46
N VAL A 152 1.37 -12.79 24.07
CA VAL A 152 0.38 -13.54 24.87
C VAL A 152 0.18 -14.96 24.32
N LYS A 153 0.92 -15.89 24.94
CA LYS A 153 0.78 -17.36 24.98
C LYS A 153 1.05 -18.19 23.70
N LYS A 154 2.24 -18.81 23.68
CA LYS A 154 2.35 -20.28 23.57
C LYS A 154 2.85 -20.84 24.91
N ASN A 155 1.95 -20.97 25.87
CA ASN A 155 2.13 -21.86 27.02
C ASN A 155 1.03 -22.92 26.94
N GLY A 156 1.41 -24.18 26.71
CA GLY A 156 0.53 -25.34 26.64
C GLY A 156 0.74 -26.14 25.37
#